data_AF-A0A7V7ZNP4-F1
#
_entry.id   AF-A0A7V7ZNP4-F1
#
_cell.length_a   1.000
_cell.length_b   1.000
_cell.length_c   1.000
_cell.angle_alpha   90.00
_cell.angle_beta   90.00
_cell.angle_gamma   90.00
#
_symmetry.space_group_name_H-M   'P 1'
#
loop_
_entity.id
_entity.type
_entity.pdbx_description
1 polymer ?
#
loop_
_entity_poly.entity_id
_entity_poly.type
_entity_poly.pdbx_seq_one_letter_code
_entity_poly.pdbx_strand_id
1 'polypeptide(L)'
;MVERERIVREEIVETPGQRAVASVEHRTTTVPSERERRLASLRRTQRVIYFVASAIAVLIMLRFTLLAMAANPDNAFASFVYGLSGLFVAPFNTLFGEPTLGNSVFEISSLVAIAVYYLLAWAVIKVVTLASAPPDATGAAYDA
;
A
#
# COMPACT_ATOMS: atom_id res chain seq x y z
N MET A 1 24.93 5.40 23.50
CA MET A 1 25.59 4.58 22.46
C MET A 1 25.36 3.12 22.84
N VAL A 2 24.53 2.39 22.10
CA VAL A 2 24.23 0.98 22.39
C VAL A 2 25.09 0.12 21.47
N GLU A 3 26.02 -0.60 22.08
CA GLU A 3 26.90 -1.59 21.45
C GLU A 3 26.05 -2.62 20.71
N ARG A 4 26.17 -2.67 19.38
CA ARG A 4 25.47 -3.66 18.56
C ARG A 4 26.24 -4.97 18.70
N GLU A 5 25.63 -5.99 19.31
CA GLU A 5 26.17 -7.34 19.27
C GLU A 5 26.26 -7.82 17.83
N ARG A 6 27.47 -7.70 17.28
CA ARG A 6 27.84 -8.15 15.96
C ARG A 6 28.23 -9.63 16.12
N ILE A 7 27.29 -10.55 15.93
CA ILE A 7 27.61 -11.98 15.90
C ILE A 7 28.32 -12.26 14.57
N VAL A 8 29.66 -12.30 14.61
CA VAL A 8 30.53 -12.65 13.47
C VAL A 8 30.71 -14.16 13.48
N ARG A 9 30.11 -14.86 12.52
CA ARG A 9 30.40 -16.28 12.27
C ARG A 9 31.49 -16.37 11.21
N GLU A 10 32.68 -16.77 11.61
CA GLU A 10 33.82 -17.00 10.71
C GLU A 10 33.71 -18.44 10.17
N GLU A 11 33.43 -18.59 8.88
CA GLU A 11 33.47 -19.90 8.20
C GLU A 11 34.78 -20.00 7.42
N ILE A 12 35.77 -20.71 7.97
CA ILE A 12 37.04 -20.96 7.29
C ILE A 12 36.80 -22.08 6.26
N VAL A 13 36.57 -21.70 5.01
CA VAL A 13 36.59 -22.62 3.88
C VAL A 13 38.04 -22.79 3.44
N GLU A 14 38.68 -23.88 3.86
CA GLU A 14 40.03 -24.22 3.44
C GLU A 14 39.97 -25.01 2.12
N THR A 15 40.20 -24.32 1.00
CA THR A 15 40.36 -24.96 -0.32
C THR A 15 41.83 -25.36 -0.50
N PRO A 16 42.19 -26.66 -0.57
CA PRO A 16 43.58 -27.06 -0.73
C PRO A 16 44.01 -26.87 -2.18
N GLY A 17 45.06 -26.07 -2.39
CA GLY A 17 45.88 -26.17 -3.60
C GLY A 17 45.76 -25.05 -4.64
N GLN A 18 45.65 -23.78 -4.24
CA GLN A 18 45.99 -22.68 -5.15
C GLN A 18 46.42 -21.42 -4.39
N ARG A 19 47.57 -20.85 -4.77
CA ARG A 19 47.93 -19.45 -4.48
C ARG A 19 46.88 -18.55 -5.13
N ALA A 20 45.83 -18.23 -4.40
CA ALA A 20 44.85 -17.23 -4.77
C ALA A 20 44.57 -16.43 -3.51
N VAL A 21 44.80 -15.12 -3.63
CA VAL A 21 44.44 -14.10 -2.65
C VAL A 21 43.13 -14.50 -2.01
N ALA A 22 43.16 -14.84 -0.72
CA ALA A 22 41.97 -15.18 0.03
C ALA A 22 41.09 -13.93 0.04
N SER A 23 40.19 -13.82 -0.94
CA SER A 23 39.09 -12.88 -0.91
C SER A 23 38.17 -13.38 0.20
N VAL A 24 38.47 -12.96 1.43
CA VAL A 24 37.60 -13.13 2.59
C VAL A 24 36.35 -12.30 2.29
N GLU A 25 35.38 -12.90 1.62
CA GLU A 25 34.06 -12.31 1.37
C GLU A 25 33.41 -12.11 2.74
N HIS A 26 33.55 -10.90 3.29
CA HIS A 26 32.92 -10.48 4.53
C HIS A 26 31.40 -10.43 4.34
N ARG A 27 30.75 -11.60 4.32
CA ARG A 27 29.31 -11.70 4.31
C ARG A 27 28.81 -11.41 5.71
N THR A 28 28.68 -10.12 6.01
CA THR A 28 28.01 -9.66 7.23
C THR A 28 26.53 -10.01 7.09
N THR A 29 26.12 -11.17 7.58
CA THR A 29 24.70 -11.50 7.74
C THR A 29 24.18 -10.71 8.93
N THR A 30 23.67 -9.50 8.68
CA THR A 30 22.96 -8.75 9.70
C THR A 30 21.65 -9.49 10.00
N VAL A 31 21.58 -10.22 11.11
CA VAL A 31 20.31 -10.80 11.56
C VAL A 31 19.41 -9.62 11.93
N PRO A 32 18.30 -9.38 11.21
CA PRO A 32 17.47 -8.23 11.50
C PRO A 32 16.86 -8.40 12.89
N SER A 33 17.02 -7.35 13.70
CA SER A 33 16.45 -7.26 15.04
C SER A 33 14.93 -7.42 15.00
N GLU A 34 14.31 -7.86 16.10
CA GLU A 34 12.85 -8.02 16.17
C GLU A 34 12.11 -6.74 15.79
N ARG A 35 12.66 -5.58 16.15
CA ARG A 35 12.13 -4.26 15.79
C ARG A 35 12.13 -4.04 14.29
N GLU A 36 13.22 -4.38 13.58
CA GLU A 36 13.30 -4.24 12.13
C GLU A 36 12.31 -5.16 11.41
N ARG A 37 12.13 -6.39 11.90
CA ARG A 37 11.12 -7.33 11.38
C ARG A 37 9.70 -6.78 11.55
N ARG A 38 9.38 -6.23 12.74
CA ARG A 38 8.08 -5.58 13.00
C ARG A 38 7.86 -4.40 12.05
N LEU A 39 8.81 -3.49 11.93
CA LEU A 39 8.71 -2.34 11.01
C LEU A 39 8.59 -2.76 9.54
N ALA A 40 9.26 -3.83 9.13
CA ALA A 40 9.11 -4.39 7.78
C ALA A 40 7.70 -4.95 7.55
N SER A 41 7.11 -5.64 8.55
CA SER A 41 5.75 -6.16 8.46
C SER A 41 4.69 -5.04 8.37
N LEU A 42 4.87 -3.95 9.13
CA LEU A 42 3.97 -2.78 9.10
C LEU A 42 4.03 -2.09 7.74
N ARG A 43 5.25 -1.85 7.22
CA ARG A 43 5.43 -1.27 5.88
C ARG A 43 4.79 -2.13 4.79
N ARG A 44 4.92 -3.45 4.89
CA ARG A 44 4.27 -4.38 3.97
C ARG A 44 2.75 -4.26 4.04
N THR A 45 2.19 -4.22 5.25
CA THR A 45 0.73 -4.08 5.48
C THR A 45 0.20 -2.77 4.90
N GLN A 46 0.87 -1.64 5.18
CA GLN A 46 0.51 -0.34 4.61
C GLN A 46 0.54 -0.35 3.08
N ARG A 47 1.56 -1.00 2.48
CA ARG A 47 1.68 -1.13 1.02
C ARG A 47 0.53 -1.94 0.42
N VAL A 48 0.10 -3.02 1.08
CA VAL A 48 -1.06 -3.82 0.65
C VAL A 48 -2.34 -2.98 0.70
N ILE A 49 -2.58 -2.23 1.79
CA ILE A 49 -3.77 -1.38 1.93
C ILE A 49 -3.83 -0.34 0.79
N TYR A 50 -2.75 0.39 0.56
CA TYR A 50 -2.71 1.37 -0.54
C TYR A 50 -2.83 0.72 -1.92
N PHE A 51 -2.25 -0.46 -2.13
CA PHE A 51 -2.41 -1.19 -3.38
C PHE A 51 -3.88 -1.54 -3.65
N VAL A 52 -4.59 -2.08 -2.66
CA VAL A 52 -6.02 -2.42 -2.80
C VAL A 52 -6.85 -1.17 -3.06
N ALA A 53 -6.64 -0.09 -2.28
CA ALA A 53 -7.34 1.17 -2.50
C ALA A 53 -7.09 1.74 -3.90
N SER A 54 -5.85 1.65 -4.39
CA SER A 54 -5.49 2.13 -5.73
C SER A 54 -6.07 1.26 -6.84
N ALA A 55 -6.15 -0.06 -6.65
CA ALA A 55 -6.80 -0.96 -7.61
C ALA A 55 -8.30 -0.64 -7.76
N ILE A 56 -9.00 -0.41 -6.63
CA ILE A 56 -10.40 0.02 -6.63
C ILE A 56 -10.53 1.40 -7.30
N ALA A 57 -9.65 2.35 -6.95
CA ALA A 57 -9.67 3.68 -7.53
C ALA A 57 -9.44 3.68 -9.05
N VAL A 58 -8.51 2.87 -9.56
CA VAL A 58 -8.27 2.71 -11.01
C VAL A 58 -9.50 2.15 -11.71
N LEU A 59 -10.15 1.13 -11.13
CA LEU A 59 -11.38 0.58 -11.69
C LEU A 59 -12.51 1.62 -11.77
N ILE A 60 -12.68 2.44 -10.72
CA ILE A 60 -13.69 3.51 -10.71
C ILE A 60 -13.29 4.65 -11.66
N MET A 61 -12.00 4.96 -11.78
CA MET A 61 -11.52 5.98 -12.72
C MET A 61 -11.76 5.56 -14.18
N LEU A 62 -11.59 4.26 -14.49
CA LEU A 62 -11.96 3.71 -15.79
C LEU A 62 -13.46 3.87 -16.06
N ARG A 63 -14.32 3.56 -15.07
CA ARG A 63 -15.77 3.79 -15.17
C ARG A 63 -16.07 5.25 -15.49
N PHE A 64 -15.55 6.17 -14.68
CA PHE A 64 -15.73 7.61 -14.86
C PHE A 64 -15.32 8.06 -16.26
N THR A 65 -14.15 7.61 -16.74
CA THR A 65 -13.62 7.97 -18.06
C THR A 65 -14.51 7.43 -19.18
N LEU A 66 -14.93 6.17 -19.09
CA LEU A 66 -15.80 5.56 -20.09
C LEU A 66 -17.18 6.24 -20.15
N LEU A 67 -17.77 6.58 -19.00
CA LEU A 67 -19.02 7.35 -18.93
C LEU A 67 -18.88 8.76 -19.50
N ALA A 68 -17.79 9.47 -19.16
CA ALA A 68 -17.51 10.79 -19.67
C ALA A 68 -17.28 10.79 -21.20
N MET A 69 -16.74 9.71 -21.74
CA MET A 69 -16.53 9.53 -23.18
C MET A 69 -17.74 8.93 -23.91
N ALA A 70 -18.87 8.72 -23.23
CA ALA A 70 -20.06 8.08 -23.79
C ALA A 70 -19.76 6.73 -24.46
N ALA A 71 -18.92 5.90 -23.81
CA ALA A 71 -18.55 4.60 -24.34
C ALA A 71 -19.80 3.70 -24.52
N ASN A 72 -19.78 2.86 -25.56
CA ASN A 72 -20.90 1.98 -25.89
C ASN A 72 -21.18 0.99 -24.73
N PRO A 73 -22.35 1.02 -24.08
CA PRO A 73 -22.67 0.11 -22.98
C PRO A 73 -22.84 -1.35 -23.43
N ASP A 74 -23.09 -1.61 -24.71
CA ASP A 74 -23.18 -2.97 -25.26
C ASP A 74 -21.79 -3.60 -25.47
N ASN A 75 -20.72 -2.81 -25.34
CA ASN A 75 -19.36 -3.35 -25.39
C ASN A 75 -19.06 -4.15 -24.11
N ALA A 76 -18.61 -5.40 -24.28
CA ALA A 76 -18.35 -6.32 -23.16
C ALA A 76 -17.34 -5.80 -22.13
N PHE A 77 -16.33 -5.02 -22.55
CA PHE A 77 -15.36 -4.43 -21.63
C PHE A 77 -15.98 -3.28 -20.84
N ALA A 78 -16.70 -2.37 -21.52
CA ALA A 78 -17.36 -1.25 -20.85
C ALA A 78 -18.42 -1.75 -19.86
N SER A 79 -19.26 -2.71 -20.26
CA SER A 79 -20.28 -3.30 -19.39
C SER A 79 -19.68 -4.01 -18.18
N PHE A 80 -18.57 -4.75 -18.36
CA PHE A 80 -17.82 -5.34 -17.24
C PHE A 80 -17.32 -4.28 -16.26
N VAL A 81 -16.68 -3.21 -16.77
CA VAL A 81 -16.18 -2.12 -15.92
C VAL A 81 -17.34 -1.47 -15.17
N TYR A 82 -18.45 -1.13 -15.85
CA TYR A 82 -19.62 -0.52 -15.23
C TYR A 82 -20.28 -1.40 -14.16
N GLY A 83 -20.37 -2.71 -14.41
CA GLY A 83 -20.90 -3.66 -13.45
C GLY A 83 -20.03 -3.80 -12.20
N LEU A 84 -18.72 -4.05 -12.38
CA LEU A 84 -17.81 -4.28 -11.26
C LEU A 84 -17.57 -3.01 -10.44
N SER A 85 -17.31 -1.88 -11.12
CA SER A 85 -17.16 -0.58 -10.45
C SER A 85 -18.44 -0.14 -9.74
N GLY A 86 -19.61 -0.51 -10.27
CA GLY A 86 -20.91 -0.15 -9.72
C GLY A 86 -21.10 -0.60 -8.27
N LEU A 87 -20.49 -1.73 -7.87
CA LEU A 87 -20.52 -2.21 -6.49
C LEU A 87 -19.85 -1.22 -5.52
N PHE A 88 -18.78 -0.57 -5.96
CA PHE A 88 -18.01 0.37 -5.16
C PHE A 88 -18.62 1.78 -5.20
N VAL A 89 -19.23 2.17 -6.31
CA VAL A 89 -19.85 3.50 -6.45
C VAL A 89 -21.27 3.54 -5.87
N ALA A 90 -21.95 2.40 -5.76
CA ALA A 90 -23.35 2.30 -5.31
C ALA A 90 -23.72 3.11 -4.05
N PRO A 91 -22.91 3.15 -2.97
CA PRO A 91 -23.24 3.94 -1.78
C PRO A 91 -23.27 5.47 -2.02
N PHE A 92 -22.70 5.94 -3.12
CA PHE A 92 -22.50 7.35 -3.44
C PHE A 92 -23.47 7.87 -4.51
N ASN A 93 -24.20 6.99 -5.22
CA ASN A 93 -25.02 7.26 -6.42
C ASN A 93 -26.16 8.28 -6.27
N THR A 94 -26.37 8.88 -5.10
CA THR A 94 -27.42 9.87 -4.85
C THR A 94 -26.92 11.07 -4.06
N LEU A 95 -25.60 11.19 -3.87
CA LEU A 95 -25.02 12.31 -3.12
C LEU A 95 -25.11 13.62 -3.90
N PHE A 96 -24.98 13.54 -5.21
CA PHE A 96 -25.01 14.69 -6.12
C PHE A 96 -25.81 14.34 -7.37
N GLY A 97 -26.35 15.36 -8.05
CA GLY A 97 -26.87 15.18 -9.40
C GLY A 97 -25.71 15.07 -10.39
N GLU A 98 -25.80 14.15 -11.36
CA GLU A 98 -24.74 13.91 -12.33
C GLU A 98 -24.94 14.77 -13.59
N PRO A 99 -23.99 15.68 -13.93
CA PRO A 99 -24.08 16.44 -15.16
C PRO A 99 -24.00 15.55 -16.40
N THR A 100 -24.86 15.80 -17.38
CA THR A 100 -24.92 15.04 -18.64
C THR A 100 -24.80 15.97 -19.85
N LEU A 101 -24.02 15.55 -20.86
CA LEU A 101 -23.94 16.21 -22.17
C LEU A 101 -24.22 15.19 -23.27
N GLY A 102 -25.47 15.14 -23.73
CA GLY A 102 -25.94 14.06 -24.60
C GLY A 102 -25.82 12.72 -23.86
N ASN A 103 -25.05 11.78 -24.41
CA ASN A 103 -24.79 10.47 -23.81
C ASN A 103 -23.57 10.46 -22.87
N SER A 104 -22.82 11.57 -22.78
CA SER A 104 -21.71 11.71 -21.84
C SER A 104 -22.22 12.00 -20.45
N VAL A 105 -21.71 11.28 -19.45
CA VAL A 105 -22.06 11.47 -18.04
C VAL A 105 -20.81 11.80 -17.24
N PHE A 106 -20.80 12.95 -16.60
CA PHE A 106 -19.74 13.34 -15.67
C PHE A 106 -20.11 12.86 -14.26
N GLU A 107 -19.77 11.62 -13.94
CA GLU A 107 -20.21 10.97 -12.68
C GLU A 107 -19.38 11.43 -11.47
N ILE A 108 -19.82 12.49 -10.81
CA ILE A 108 -19.28 13.03 -9.56
C ILE A 108 -19.24 11.94 -8.48
N SER A 109 -20.23 11.06 -8.40
CA SER A 109 -20.25 9.95 -7.43
C SER A 109 -19.01 9.06 -7.54
N SER A 110 -18.49 8.84 -8.76
CA SER A 110 -17.24 8.09 -8.97
C SER A 110 -16.02 8.81 -8.40
N LEU A 111 -15.93 10.13 -8.61
CA LEU A 111 -14.82 10.93 -8.08
C LEU A 111 -14.86 10.97 -6.54
N VAL A 112 -16.06 11.08 -5.97
CA VAL A 112 -16.29 11.03 -4.52
C VAL A 112 -15.89 9.66 -3.96
N ALA A 113 -16.29 8.57 -4.61
CA ALA A 113 -15.92 7.22 -4.19
C ALA A 113 -14.39 7.04 -4.14
N ILE A 114 -13.66 7.52 -5.15
CA ILE A 114 -12.19 7.50 -5.18
C ILE A 114 -11.62 8.26 -3.98
N ALA A 115 -12.08 9.50 -3.74
CA ALA A 115 -11.61 10.31 -2.62
C ALA A 115 -11.86 9.63 -1.28
N VAL A 116 -13.07 9.08 -1.07
CA VAL A 116 -13.44 8.40 0.17
C VAL A 116 -12.61 7.14 0.40
N TYR A 117 -12.35 6.33 -0.64
CA TYR A 117 -11.52 5.13 -0.47
C TYR A 117 -10.07 5.46 -0.11
N TYR A 118 -9.49 6.54 -0.65
CA TYR A 118 -8.17 7.00 -0.22
C TYR A 118 -8.18 7.53 1.22
N LEU A 119 -9.23 8.25 1.63
CA LEU A 119 -9.40 8.69 3.01
C LEU A 119 -9.52 7.51 3.97
N LEU A 120 -10.29 6.48 3.62
CA LEU A 120 -10.43 5.26 4.40
C LEU A 120 -9.10 4.50 4.50
N ALA A 121 -8.37 4.35 3.39
CA ALA A 121 -7.06 3.70 3.38
C ALA A 121 -6.07 4.43 4.30
N TRP A 122 -6.02 5.76 4.21
CA TRP A 122 -5.21 6.60 5.08
C TRP A 122 -5.59 6.45 6.55
N ALA A 123 -6.89 6.49 6.88
CA ALA A 123 -7.39 6.34 8.24
C ALA A 123 -7.02 4.97 8.83
N VAL A 124 -7.23 3.88 8.08
CA VAL A 124 -6.86 2.52 8.50
C VAL A 124 -5.36 2.43 8.76
N ILE A 125 -4.52 3.00 7.88
CA ILE A 125 -3.07 3.01 8.06
C ILE A 125 -2.66 3.78 9.32
N LYS A 126 -3.31 4.91 9.61
CA LYS A 126 -3.07 5.68 10.84
C LYS A 126 -3.39 4.87 12.08
N VAL A 127 -4.54 4.19 12.10
CA VAL A 127 -4.93 3.31 13.21
C VAL A 127 -3.94 2.16 13.40
N VAL A 128 -3.56 1.46 12.32
CA VAL A 128 -2.57 0.37 12.36
C VAL A 128 -1.22 0.86 12.90
N THR A 129 -0.80 2.06 12.48
CA THR A 129 0.48 2.65 12.91
C THR A 129 0.43 3.02 14.39
N LEU A 130 -0.66 3.63 14.85
CA LEU A 130 -0.83 4.02 16.24
C LEU A 130 -0.91 2.80 17.17
N ALA A 131 -1.66 1.77 16.79
CA ALA A 131 -1.77 0.52 17.54
C ALA A 131 -0.44 -0.26 17.61
N SER A 132 0.48 0.01 16.70
CA SER A 132 1.79 -0.66 16.66
C SER A 132 2.92 0.15 17.31
N ALA A 133 2.63 1.37 17.79
CA ALA A 133 3.59 2.18 18.53
C ALA A 133 3.89 1.52 19.90
N PRO A 134 5.17 1.39 20.30
CA PRO A 134 5.49 0.89 21.63
C PRO A 134 4.89 1.81 22.71
N PRO A 135 4.29 1.26 23.79
CA PRO A 135 3.98 2.04 24.98
C PRO A 135 5.25 2.73 25.47
N ASP A 136 5.14 4.00 25.82
CA ASP A 136 6.23 4.77 26.42
C ASP A 136 6.50 4.25 27.83
N ALA A 137 7.33 3.21 27.92
CA ALA A 137 7.66 2.56 29.19
C ALA A 137 8.38 3.48 30.20
N THR A 138 8.77 4.69 29.79
CA THR A 138 9.63 5.59 30.57
C THR A 138 8.94 6.85 31.09
N GLY A 139 7.71 7.19 30.67
CA GLY A 139 7.00 8.41 31.09
C GLY A 139 7.65 9.75 30.68
N ALA A 140 8.87 9.71 30.14
CA ALA A 140 9.68 10.88 29.77
C ALA A 140 9.06 11.82 28.72
N ALA A 141 7.94 11.42 28.09
CA ALA A 141 7.18 12.27 27.19
C ALA A 141 6.26 13.27 27.92
N TYR A 142 6.02 13.07 29.23
CA TYR A 142 5.12 13.90 30.05
C TYR A 142 5.85 14.77 31.10
N ASP A 143 7.19 14.68 31.19
CA ASP A 143 8.01 15.38 32.19
C ASP A 143 8.53 16.77 31.73
N ALA A 144 7.76 17.51 30.92
CA ALA A 144 8.14 18.82 30.39
C ALA A 144 7.22 19.96 30.87
#